data_AF-A0A7X6XWU4-F1
#
_entry.id   AF-A0A7X6XWU4-F1
#
_cell.length_a   1.000
_cell.length_b   1.000
_cell.length_c   1.000
_cell.angle_alpha   90.00
_cell.angle_beta   90.00
_cell.angle_gamma   90.00
#
_symmetry.space_group_name_H-M   'P 1'
#
loop_
_entity.id
_entity.type
_entity.pdbx_description
1 polymer ?
#
loop_
_entity_poly.entity_id
_entity_poly.type
_entity_poly.pdbx_seq_one_letter_code
_entity_poly.pdbx_strand_id
1 'polypeptide(L)'
;MILCKTFFATFVLVFLAELGDKTQLSTILMAAHNESFLSVFLGASLALILNAFIGVYLGGIISKSVPMDYIHLGAGISFIIIGILLVTQRL
;
A
#
# COMPACT_ATOMS: atom_id res chain seq x y z
N MET A 1 25.04 -9.03 -0.08
CA MET A 1 24.30 -9.65 1.05
C MET A 1 23.15 -8.77 1.54
N ILE A 2 23.38 -7.50 1.90
CA ILE A 2 22.36 -6.60 2.50
C ILE A 2 21.18 -6.30 1.54
N LEU A 3 21.45 -6.04 0.27
CA LEU A 3 20.41 -5.70 -0.72
C LEU A 3 19.35 -6.80 -0.90
N CYS A 4 19.80 -8.07 -1.01
CA CYS A 4 18.90 -9.21 -1.18
C CYS A 4 18.02 -9.44 0.07
N LYS A 5 18.58 -9.20 1.26
CA LYS A 5 17.84 -9.28 2.53
C LYS A 5 16.77 -8.20 2.63
N THR A 6 17.10 -6.95 2.31
CA THR A 6 16.13 -5.85 2.33
C THR A 6 15.04 -6.03 1.28
N PHE A 7 15.40 -6.47 0.07
CA PHE A 7 14.43 -6.76 -0.98
C PHE A 7 13.41 -7.81 -0.53
N PHE A 8 13.88 -8.96 -0.04
CA PHE A 8 12.98 -10.04 0.37
C PHE A 8 12.12 -9.63 1.58
N ALA A 9 12.70 -8.93 2.56
CA ALA A 9 11.95 -8.44 3.72
C ALA A 9 10.86 -7.44 3.30
N THR A 10 11.19 -6.45 2.48
CA THR A 10 10.21 -5.46 2.00
C THR A 10 9.16 -6.11 1.11
N PHE A 11 9.54 -7.04 0.23
CA PHE A 11 8.60 -7.78 -0.61
C PHE A 11 7.58 -8.53 0.25
N VAL A 12 8.05 -9.33 1.23
CA VAL A 12 7.15 -10.09 2.11
C VAL A 12 6.26 -9.16 2.94
N LEU A 13 6.81 -8.06 3.48
CA LEU A 13 6.03 -7.09 4.27
C LEU A 13 4.92 -6.44 3.45
N VAL A 14 5.24 -5.92 2.27
CA VAL A 14 4.25 -5.27 1.39
C VAL A 14 3.25 -6.29 0.86
N PHE A 15 3.72 -7.47 0.44
CA PHE A 15 2.85 -8.55 -0.02
C PHE A 15 1.83 -8.93 1.05
N LEU A 16 2.26 -9.12 2.30
CA LEU A 16 1.37 -9.50 3.39
C LEU A 16 0.44 -8.36 3.80
N ALA A 17 0.90 -7.10 3.73
CA ALA A 17 0.09 -5.92 4.03
C ALA A 17 -1.03 -5.69 3.00
N GLU A 18 -0.77 -6.00 1.73
CA GLU A 18 -1.73 -5.82 0.62
C GLU A 18 -2.62 -7.06 0.41
N LEU A 19 -2.29 -8.21 1.00
CA LEU A 19 -3.01 -9.46 0.78
C LEU A 19 -4.45 -9.38 1.33
N GLY A 20 -5.43 -9.58 0.46
CA GLY A 20 -6.84 -9.63 0.85
C GLY A 20 -7.51 -8.27 1.06
N ASP A 21 -6.90 -7.18 0.61
CA ASP A 21 -7.51 -5.87 0.67
C ASP A 21 -8.69 -5.72 -0.32
N LYS A 22 -9.58 -4.75 -0.04
CA LYS A 22 -10.72 -4.38 -0.90
C LYS A 22 -10.29 -4.09 -2.34
N THR A 23 -9.09 -3.53 -2.55
CA THR A 23 -8.55 -3.31 -3.90
C THR A 23 -8.37 -4.62 -4.69
N GLN A 24 -7.94 -5.71 -4.04
CA GLN A 24 -7.81 -7.03 -4.69
C GLN A 24 -9.17 -7.64 -5.04
N LEU A 25 -10.18 -7.47 -4.18
CA LEU A 25 -11.54 -7.91 -4.50
C LEU A 25 -12.11 -7.13 -5.69
N SER A 26 -11.86 -5.81 -5.73
CA SER A 26 -12.28 -4.96 -6.85
C SER A 26 -11.61 -5.37 -8.17
N THR A 27 -10.30 -5.67 -8.16
CA THR A 27 -9.59 -6.11 -9.37
C THR A 27 -10.07 -7.48 -9.85
N ILE A 28 -10.37 -8.42 -8.94
CA ILE A 28 -10.96 -9.72 -9.29
C ILE A 28 -12.36 -9.54 -9.90
N LEU A 29 -13.20 -8.69 -9.31
CA LEU A 29 -14.54 -8.40 -9.84
C LEU A 29 -14.46 -7.74 -11.22
N MET A 30 -13.53 -6.79 -11.40
CA MET A 30 -13.31 -6.12 -12.68
C MET A 30 -12.77 -7.08 -13.74
N ALA A 31 -11.92 -8.03 -13.35
CA ALA A 31 -11.44 -9.10 -14.22
C ALA A 31 -12.55 -10.11 -14.58
N ALA A 32 -13.52 -10.33 -13.68
CA ALA A 32 -14.67 -11.20 -13.93
C ALA A 32 -15.73 -10.55 -14.85
N HIS A 33 -15.82 -9.21 -14.89
CA HIS A 33 -16.79 -8.48 -15.72
C HIS A 33 -16.23 -7.99 -17.07
N ASN A 34 -14.93 -7.71 -17.18
CA ASN A 34 -14.34 -7.27 -18.44
C ASN A 34 -13.94 -8.44 -19.34
N GLU A 35 -14.18 -8.32 -20.65
CA GLU A 35 -13.78 -9.34 -21.63
C GLU A 35 -12.26 -9.41 -21.86
N SER A 36 -11.49 -8.39 -21.46
CA SER A 36 -10.04 -8.33 -21.63
C SER A 36 -9.29 -8.45 -20.30
N PHE A 37 -8.96 -9.69 -19.93
CA PHE A 37 -8.09 -10.01 -18.78
C PHE A 37 -6.78 -9.22 -18.77
N LEU A 38 -6.15 -9.07 -19.93
CA LEU A 38 -4.86 -8.37 -20.05
C LEU A 38 -4.97 -6.88 -19.69
N SER A 39 -6.07 -6.22 -20.04
CA SER A 39 -6.27 -4.81 -19.72
C SER A 39 -6.40 -4.60 -18.21
N VAL A 40 -7.18 -5.46 -17.54
CA VAL A 40 -7.35 -5.39 -16.08
C VAL A 40 -6.05 -5.73 -15.35
N PHE A 41 -5.33 -6.75 -15.81
CA PHE A 41 -4.04 -7.14 -15.23
C PHE A 41 -3.01 -6.00 -15.33
N LEU A 42 -2.85 -5.40 -16.51
CA LEU A 42 -1.90 -4.30 -16.71
C LEU A 42 -2.30 -3.06 -15.92
N GLY A 43 -3.59 -2.70 -15.93
CA GLY A 43 -4.09 -1.55 -15.17
C GLY A 43 -3.88 -1.70 -13.66
N ALA A 44 -4.25 -2.85 -13.11
CA ALA A 44 -4.07 -3.14 -11.68
C ALA A 44 -2.59 -3.20 -11.29
N SER A 45 -1.74 -3.81 -12.12
CA SER A 45 -0.30 -3.89 -11.87
C SER A 45 0.35 -2.51 -11.90
N LEU A 46 0.01 -1.68 -12.89
CA LEU A 46 0.49 -0.29 -12.97
C LEU A 46 0.03 0.54 -11.77
N ALA A 47 -1.23 0.40 -11.37
CA ALA A 47 -1.76 1.11 -10.21
C ALA A 47 -0.99 0.73 -8.93
N LEU A 48 -0.73 -0.56 -8.71
CA LEU A 48 0.05 -1.03 -7.56
C LEU A 48 1.49 -0.49 -7.57
N ILE A 49 2.17 -0.57 -8.71
CA ILE A 49 3.55 -0.07 -8.85
C ILE A 49 3.60 1.43 -8.59
N LEU A 50 2.67 2.20 -9.17
CA LEU A 50 2.61 3.65 -8.99
C LEU A 50 2.30 4.01 -7.54
N ASN A 51 1.36 3.33 -6.90
CA ASN A 51 1.03 3.55 -5.50
C ASN A 51 2.25 3.32 -4.58
N ALA A 52 2.92 2.18 -4.74
CA ALA A 52 4.13 1.87 -3.97
C ALA A 52 5.27 2.86 -4.25
N PHE A 53 5.47 3.22 -5.52
CA PHE A 53 6.51 4.17 -5.93
C PHE A 53 6.30 5.54 -5.29
N ILE A 54 5.08 6.08 -5.35
CA ILE A 54 4.73 7.38 -4.76
C ILE A 54 4.93 7.33 -3.23
N GLY A 55 4.46 6.26 -2.58
CA GLY A 55 4.61 6.09 -1.14
C GLY A 55 6.07 6.07 -0.67
N VAL A 56 6.92 5.29 -1.35
CA VAL A 56 8.36 5.21 -1.02
C VAL A 56 9.09 6.50 -1.36
N TYR A 57 8.77 7.13 -2.50
CA TYR A 57 9.41 8.38 -2.93
C TYR A 57 9.11 9.53 -1.96
N LEU A 58 7.84 9.76 -1.65
CA LEU A 58 7.42 10.80 -0.70
C LEU A 58 7.90 10.48 0.71
N GLY A 59 7.79 9.23 1.16
CA GLY A 59 8.28 8.80 2.47
C GLY A 59 9.79 9.01 2.62
N GLY A 60 10.57 8.75 1.57
CA GLY A 60 12.01 8.98 1.55
C GLY A 60 12.40 10.45 1.59
N ILE A 61 11.58 11.36 1.02
CA ILE A 61 11.79 12.81 1.12
C ILE A 61 11.49 13.28 2.55
N ILE A 62 10.32 12.89 3.09
CA ILE A 62 9.87 13.30 4.41
C ILE A 62 10.84 12.82 5.49
N SER A 63 11.33 11.58 5.38
CA SER A 63 12.30 10.99 6.32
C SER A 63 13.65 11.71 6.36
N LYS A 64 13.98 12.55 5.37
CA LYS A 64 15.22 13.38 5.40
C LYS A 64 15.02 14.70 6.13
N SER A 65 13.79 15.22 6.17
CA SER A 65 13.48 16.53 6.74
C SER A 65 12.85 16.45 8.13
N VAL A 66 12.24 15.32 8.48
CA VAL A 66 11.50 15.14 9.74
C VAL A 66 12.15 14.04 10.57
N PRO A 67 12.40 14.26 11.89
CA PRO A 67 12.90 13.22 12.77
C PRO A 67 11.96 12.02 12.84
N MET A 68 12.53 10.81 12.94
CA MET A 68 11.77 9.57 12.82
C MET A 68 10.72 9.37 13.92
N ASP A 69 10.94 9.95 15.10
CA ASP A 69 10.00 9.92 16.22
C ASP A 69 8.65 10.57 15.87
N TYR A 70 8.69 11.70 15.16
CA TYR A 70 7.46 12.39 14.72
C TYR A 70 6.73 11.62 13.61
N ILE A 71 7.47 10.94 12.74
CA ILE A 71 6.90 10.10 11.69
C ILE A 71 6.15 8.92 12.33
N HIS A 72 6.76 8.25 13.32
CA HIS A 72 6.11 7.15 14.03
C HIS A 72 4.88 7.60 14.82
N LEU A 73 4.97 8.75 15.51
CA LEU A 73 3.84 9.32 16.25
C LEU A 73 2.69 9.70 15.30
N GLY A 74 3.00 10.35 14.18
CA GLY A 74 2.01 10.70 13.15
C GLY A 74 1.35 9.48 12.52
N ALA A 75 2.12 8.43 12.23
CA ALA A 75 1.60 7.17 11.72
C ALA A 75 0.66 6.50 12.74
N GLY A 76 1.04 6.44 14.02
CA GLY A 76 0.22 5.88 15.09
C GLY A 76 -1.10 6.63 15.28
N ILE A 77 -1.05 7.98 15.32
CA ILE A 77 -2.26 8.81 15.42
C ILE A 77 -3.18 8.57 14.22
N SER A 78 -2.62 8.54 13.01
CA SER A 78 -3.38 8.27 11.78
C SER A 78 -4.05 6.89 11.84
N PHE A 79 -3.36 5.88 12.35
CA PHE A 79 -3.90 4.53 12.52
C PHE A 79 -5.07 4.50 13.51
N ILE A 80 -4.96 5.21 14.63
CA ILE A 80 -6.06 5.34 15.62
C ILE A 80 -7.26 6.05 14.99
N ILE A 81 -7.04 7.16 14.28
CA ILE A 81 -8.11 7.92 13.62
C ILE A 81 -8.84 7.04 12.60
N ILE A 82 -8.10 6.37 11.72
CA ILE A 82 -8.68 5.45 10.73
C ILE A 82 -9.43 4.31 11.42
N GLY A 83 -8.85 3.73 12.48
CA GLY A 83 -9.51 2.68 13.26
C GLY A 83 -10.84 3.12 13.88
N ILE A 84 -10.89 4.31 14.48
CA ILE A 84 -12.13 4.88 15.03
C ILE A 84 -13.16 5.14 13.93
N LEU A 85 -12.75 5.71 12.80
CA LEU A 85 -13.63 5.97 11.67
C LEU A 85 -14.24 4.68 11.10
N LEU A 86 -13.42 3.62 10.99
CA LEU A 86 -13.84 2.30 10.52
C LEU A 86 -14.84 1.66 11.49
N VAL A 87 -14.59 1.73 12.80
CA VAL A 87 -15.52 1.25 13.84
C VAL A 87 -16.84 2.02 13.81
N THR A 88 -16.79 3.34 13.57
CA THR A 88 -17.98 4.19 13.53
C THR A 88 -18.75 4.07 12.19
N GLN A 89 -18.30 3.20 11.26
CA GLN A 89 -18.90 3.01 9.93
C GLN A 89 -19.04 4.34 9.14
N ARG A 90 -18.14 5.30 9.42
CA ARG A 90 -18.07 6.59 8.69
C ARG A 90 -17.24 6.47 7.40
N LEU A 91 -16.64 5.30 7.17
CA LEU A 91 -15.87 4.89 5.99
C LEU A 91 -16.42 3.58 5.41
#